data_AF-A0A7X7IJX6-F1
#
_entry.id   AF-A0A7X7IJX6-F1
#
_cell.length_a   1.000
_cell.length_b   1.000
_cell.length_c   1.000
_cell.angle_alpha   90.00
_cell.angle_beta   90.00
_cell.angle_gamma   90.00
#
_symmetry.space_group_name_H-M   'P 1'
#
loop_
_entity.id
_entity.type
_entity.pdbx_description
1 polymer ?
#
loop_
_entity_poly.entity_id
_entity_poly.type
_entity_poly.pdbx_seq_one_letter_code
_entity_poly.pdbx_strand_id
1 'polypeptide(L)'
;MAPEPVSQSPSIPRVPAVRRPIWFDILVLLALASLVYLMVQATETVVGPRRGKVVIDLSAWALPKYVGWSLFRSFVAFALSVIFTLVYGYIAAKFRRAEKFMIPLLDILQSVPVLGFMPSLMLTLIAVFPLSNFGLELASIVMIFTGQVWNMTFSFYHSLRSIPNELREASRIYGFGWWRTLWRLEVPYAMIPLVWNAKVSMAGGWFFLTVCEAFRLGDFDFRLPGIGSYMSQANLEGNTRAIVYGIIAMTLTIVFIDQLFWRPIIAWAQKFKVEETAGAEEPSSIVLDLLRESRLVEFLGAVGQRLSKMVRVQVQNRVTHRPMAQTSRKVWMSEKTRARMTTFAKIVGYALLGVVVIYLLITGLKIVDMISNLTLAQWFTIAWSSGLTLLRIIATLVLASLWAIPIGVLVGMKPKISRILKPVIQVLASFPAPMIYPLVLSVLAWFGISLQFGSIFLLMLGAQWYILFNATAGAVSIPHELSEVASIYRFSRVRVWRTLYLPAIFPSLITGWIVAAGGAWNASIVAEHVEFKGQTLVASGLGSMITTATMEKHFEILAAGVLVMVVLVVLFNRLIWEPMYTLARERFSARK
;
A
#
# COMPACT_ATOMS: atom_id res chain seq x y z
N MET A 1 27.69 32.49 -44.72
CA MET A 1 26.44 31.78 -44.36
C MET A 1 26.52 31.42 -42.89
N ALA A 2 25.76 32.12 -42.05
CA ALA A 2 25.67 31.86 -40.62
C ALA A 2 24.73 30.65 -40.38
N PRO A 3 24.95 29.84 -39.33
CA PRO A 3 24.08 28.71 -39.02
C PRO A 3 22.75 29.20 -38.43
N GLU A 4 21.64 28.63 -38.91
CA GLU A 4 20.30 28.88 -38.39
C GLU A 4 20.17 28.50 -36.91
N PRO A 5 19.39 29.25 -36.12
CA PRO A 5 19.15 28.91 -34.73
C PRO A 5 18.24 27.67 -34.62
N VAL A 6 18.70 26.73 -33.79
CA VAL A 6 18.00 25.51 -33.37
C VAL A 6 16.55 25.83 -32.99
N SER A 7 15.62 25.10 -33.64
CA SER A 7 14.18 25.15 -33.41
C SER A 7 13.85 25.10 -31.92
N GLN A 8 13.09 26.10 -31.47
CA GLN A 8 12.58 26.21 -30.12
C GLN A 8 11.80 24.94 -29.74
N SER A 9 12.09 24.39 -28.57
CA SER A 9 11.27 23.36 -27.91
C SER A 9 9.79 23.77 -27.92
N PRO A 10 8.83 22.84 -28.09
CA PRO A 10 7.42 23.18 -28.13
C PRO A 10 7.03 23.92 -26.85
N SER A 11 6.78 25.22 -26.99
CA SER A 11 6.29 26.05 -25.91
C SER A 11 4.87 25.62 -25.60
N ILE A 12 4.66 25.10 -24.39
CA ILE A 12 3.34 24.86 -23.83
C ILE A 12 2.49 26.11 -24.05
N PRO A 13 1.29 26.03 -24.66
CA PRO A 13 0.42 27.19 -24.80
C PRO A 13 0.16 27.78 -23.41
N ARG A 14 0.70 28.98 -23.16
CA ARG A 14 0.43 29.73 -21.94
C ARG A 14 -1.02 30.20 -22.02
N VAL A 15 -1.92 29.46 -21.39
CA VAL A 15 -3.25 29.97 -21.06
C VAL A 15 -3.04 31.28 -20.29
N PRO A 16 -3.70 32.40 -20.66
CA PRO A 16 -3.55 33.66 -19.95
C PRO A 16 -3.88 33.45 -18.48
N ALA A 17 -2.92 33.77 -17.60
CA ALA A 17 -3.05 33.58 -16.16
C ALA A 17 -4.20 34.45 -15.63
N VAL A 18 -5.36 33.84 -15.39
CA VAL A 18 -6.45 34.48 -14.67
C VAL A 18 -5.99 34.59 -13.22
N ARG A 19 -5.45 35.76 -12.86
CA ARG A 19 -4.90 36.07 -11.54
C ARG A 19 -5.99 35.89 -10.48
N ARG A 20 -5.89 34.84 -9.66
CA ARG A 20 -6.81 34.56 -8.55
C ARG A 20 -6.36 35.22 -7.23
N PRO A 21 -7.29 35.48 -6.28
CA PRO A 21 -7.07 36.38 -5.14
C PRO A 21 -6.20 35.79 -4.01
N ILE A 22 -5.48 36.67 -3.31
CA ILE A 22 -4.53 36.42 -2.20
C ILE A 22 -5.10 35.56 -1.06
N TRP A 23 -6.42 35.56 -0.85
CA TRP A 23 -7.10 34.74 0.16
C TRP A 23 -6.85 33.23 0.00
N PHE A 24 -6.59 32.76 -1.23
CA PHE A 24 -6.25 31.37 -1.45
C PHE A 24 -4.86 31.01 -0.87
N ASP A 25 -3.87 31.89 -1.05
CA ASP A 25 -2.54 31.70 -0.47
C ASP A 25 -2.62 31.72 1.07
N ILE A 26 -3.50 32.54 1.65
CA ILE A 26 -3.78 32.56 3.10
C ILE A 26 -4.38 31.23 3.56
N LEU A 27 -5.37 30.68 2.84
CA LEU A 27 -5.97 29.38 3.16
C LEU A 27 -4.95 28.24 3.09
N VAL A 28 -4.09 28.24 2.08
CA VAL A 28 -3.00 27.25 1.95
C VAL A 28 -2.01 27.38 3.11
N LEU A 29 -1.63 28.60 3.48
CA LEU A 29 -0.74 28.85 4.62
C LEU A 29 -1.37 28.43 5.95
N LEU A 30 -2.66 28.69 6.17
CA LEU A 30 -3.38 28.24 7.36
C LEU A 30 -3.49 26.71 7.42
N ALA A 31 -3.74 26.05 6.28
CA ALA A 31 -3.78 24.59 6.20
C ALA A 31 -2.39 23.98 6.50
N LEU A 32 -1.32 24.56 5.95
CA LEU A 32 0.07 24.18 6.24
C LEU A 32 0.43 24.40 7.71
N ALA A 33 0.10 25.56 8.27
CA ALA A 33 0.34 25.87 9.68
C ALA A 33 -0.42 24.91 10.60
N SER A 34 -1.68 24.59 10.28
CA SER A 34 -2.49 23.60 11.01
C SER A 34 -1.87 22.21 10.94
N LEU A 35 -1.38 21.80 9.76
CA LEU A 35 -0.69 20.52 9.59
C LEU A 35 0.59 20.47 10.42
N VAL A 36 1.41 21.51 10.39
CA VAL A 36 2.63 21.61 11.20
C VAL A 36 2.30 21.57 12.69
N TYR A 37 1.29 22.29 13.15
CA TYR A 37 0.83 22.26 14.54
C TYR A 37 0.42 20.83 14.97
N LEU A 38 -0.34 20.12 14.13
CA LEU A 38 -0.71 18.73 14.39
C LEU A 38 0.51 17.80 14.42
N MET A 39 1.51 18.03 13.56
CA MET A 39 2.77 17.25 13.58
C MET A 39 3.59 17.51 14.84
N VAL A 40 3.66 18.76 15.32
CA VAL A 40 4.34 19.11 16.58
C VAL A 40 3.64 18.43 17.75
N GLN A 41 2.31 18.55 17.84
CA GLN A 41 1.52 17.84 18.86
C GLN A 41 1.71 16.32 18.81
N ALA A 42 1.77 15.73 17.61
CA ALA A 42 2.04 14.30 17.46
C ALA A 42 3.44 13.94 18.00
N THR A 43 4.44 14.77 17.73
CA THR A 43 5.82 14.54 18.20
C THR A 43 5.92 14.59 19.73
N GLU A 44 5.22 15.53 20.37
CA GLU A 44 5.13 15.60 21.84
C GLU A 44 4.47 14.35 22.44
N THR A 45 3.43 13.81 21.78
CA THR A 45 2.80 12.55 22.23
C THR A 45 3.71 11.33 22.09
N VAL A 46 4.58 11.32 21.06
CA VAL A 46 5.53 10.25 20.80
C VAL A 46 6.69 10.25 21.81
N VAL A 47 7.26 11.42 22.09
CA VAL A 47 8.44 11.57 22.96
C VAL A 47 8.07 11.69 24.45
N GLY A 48 6.79 11.95 24.75
CA GLY A 48 6.30 12.11 26.12
C GLY A 48 6.41 10.84 26.99
N PRO A 49 6.27 11.00 28.33
CA PRO A 49 6.30 9.89 29.27
C PRO A 49 5.24 8.84 28.94
N ARG A 50 5.55 7.58 29.23
CA ARG A 50 4.63 6.46 28.97
C ARG A 50 3.30 6.67 29.70
N ARG A 51 2.20 6.73 28.94
CA ARG A 51 0.84 6.82 29.52
C ARG A 51 0.32 5.42 29.79
N GLY A 52 -0.22 5.18 30.99
CA GLY A 52 -0.76 3.87 31.39
C GLY A 52 -2.13 3.55 30.81
N LYS A 53 -3.07 4.52 30.80
CA LYS A 53 -4.41 4.36 30.24
C LYS A 53 -4.82 5.62 29.49
N VAL A 54 -5.11 5.50 28.20
CA VAL A 54 -5.56 6.64 27.38
C VAL A 54 -7.08 6.74 27.49
N VAL A 55 -7.58 7.85 28.03
CA VAL A 55 -9.02 8.17 28.02
C VAL A 55 -9.37 8.74 26.65
N ILE A 56 -10.29 8.08 25.95
CA ILE A 56 -10.72 8.46 24.61
C ILE A 56 -12.01 9.26 24.72
N ASP A 57 -11.94 10.56 24.39
CA ASP A 57 -13.11 11.43 24.26
C ASP A 57 -13.91 11.05 23.00
N LEU A 58 -15.19 10.74 23.16
CA LEU A 58 -16.12 10.38 22.08
C LEU A 58 -16.88 11.59 21.49
N SER A 59 -16.51 12.82 21.87
CA SER A 59 -17.06 14.03 21.29
C SER A 59 -16.67 14.20 19.82
N ALA A 60 -17.57 14.77 19.02
CA ALA A 60 -17.30 15.07 17.61
C ALA A 60 -16.13 16.05 17.43
N TRP A 61 -15.87 16.91 18.42
CA TRP A 61 -14.78 17.88 18.42
C TRP A 61 -13.40 17.27 18.64
N ALA A 62 -13.32 16.06 19.20
CA ALA A 62 -12.06 15.35 19.35
C ALA A 62 -11.59 14.70 18.02
N LEU A 63 -12.51 14.46 17.08
CA LEU A 63 -12.22 13.77 15.82
C LEU A 63 -11.14 14.43 14.95
N PRO A 64 -11.11 15.76 14.72
CA PRO A 64 -10.04 16.39 13.95
C PRO A 64 -8.65 16.11 14.54
N LYS A 65 -8.54 16.07 15.87
CA LYS A 65 -7.28 15.77 16.57
C LYS A 65 -6.88 14.31 16.37
N TYR A 66 -7.82 13.37 16.55
CA TYR A 66 -7.58 11.95 16.32
C TYR A 66 -7.20 11.64 14.87
N VAL A 67 -7.91 12.25 13.91
CA VAL A 67 -7.58 12.18 12.48
C VAL A 67 -6.16 12.69 12.27
N GLY A 68 -5.77 13.83 12.86
CA GLY A 68 -4.42 14.36 12.75
C GLY A 68 -3.33 13.38 13.19
N TRP A 69 -3.49 12.72 14.34
CA TRP A 69 -2.55 11.70 14.82
C TRP A 69 -2.49 10.47 13.91
N SER A 70 -3.64 9.97 13.47
CA SER A 70 -3.71 8.86 12.53
C SER A 70 -3.05 9.19 11.18
N LEU A 71 -3.29 10.39 10.65
CA LEU A 71 -2.65 10.87 9.42
C LEU A 71 -1.13 10.94 9.60
N PHE A 72 -0.64 11.48 10.71
CA PHE A 72 0.79 11.56 10.97
C PHE A 72 1.46 10.18 10.88
N ARG A 73 0.96 9.18 11.61
CA ARG A 73 1.49 7.81 11.56
C ARG A 73 1.46 7.24 10.15
N SER A 74 0.33 7.40 9.46
CA SER A 74 0.13 6.87 8.11
C SER A 74 1.06 7.51 7.07
N PHE A 75 1.29 8.82 7.14
CA PHE A 75 2.20 9.52 6.24
C PHE A 75 3.69 9.25 6.54
N VAL A 76 4.06 9.06 7.82
CA VAL A 76 5.41 8.64 8.19
C VAL A 76 5.68 7.23 7.67
N ALA A 77 4.76 6.28 7.89
CA ALA A 77 4.83 4.94 7.33
C ALA A 77 4.89 4.96 5.79
N PHE A 78 4.14 5.86 5.16
CA PHE A 78 4.10 5.98 3.71
C PHE A 78 5.42 6.51 3.16
N ALA A 79 6.04 7.50 3.81
CA ALA A 79 7.36 8.01 3.44
C ALA A 79 8.43 6.91 3.54
N LEU A 80 8.41 6.11 4.62
CA LEU A 80 9.29 4.95 4.76
C LEU A 80 9.05 3.90 3.65
N SER A 81 7.78 3.68 3.30
CA SER A 81 7.38 2.76 2.21
C SER A 81 7.91 3.21 0.85
N VAL A 82 7.79 4.50 0.52
CA VAL A 82 8.35 5.05 -0.73
C VAL A 82 9.87 4.88 -0.78
N ILE A 83 10.58 5.20 0.31
CA ILE A 83 12.05 5.05 0.39
C ILE A 83 12.43 3.58 0.19
N PHE A 84 11.78 2.68 0.91
CA PHE A 84 12.01 1.24 0.78
C PHE A 84 11.74 0.78 -0.66
N THR A 85 10.60 1.15 -1.26
CA THR A 85 10.24 0.78 -2.63
C THR A 85 11.31 1.21 -3.64
N LEU A 86 11.77 2.47 -3.55
CA LEU A 86 12.77 3.00 -4.48
C LEU A 86 14.13 2.31 -4.32
N VAL A 87 14.53 1.97 -3.09
CA VAL A 87 15.82 1.30 -2.83
C VAL A 87 15.74 -0.19 -3.13
N TYR A 88 14.81 -0.90 -2.51
CA TYR A 88 14.64 -2.35 -2.59
C TYR A 88 14.28 -2.78 -4.01
N GLY A 89 13.28 -2.12 -4.61
CA GLY A 89 12.83 -2.42 -5.97
C GLY A 89 13.90 -2.13 -7.02
N TYR A 90 14.68 -1.05 -6.86
CA TYR A 90 15.80 -0.75 -7.75
C TYR A 90 16.90 -1.82 -7.68
N ILE A 91 17.32 -2.22 -6.47
CA ILE A 91 18.35 -3.24 -6.28
C ILE A 91 17.89 -4.58 -6.88
N ALA A 92 16.65 -5.00 -6.60
CA ALA A 92 16.08 -6.22 -7.15
C ALA A 92 15.95 -6.18 -8.68
N ALA A 93 15.65 -5.01 -9.26
CA ALA A 93 15.55 -4.85 -10.72
C ALA A 93 16.93 -4.85 -11.43
N LYS A 94 17.99 -4.40 -10.76
CA LYS A 94 19.32 -4.23 -11.38
C LYS A 94 20.26 -5.40 -11.19
N PHE A 95 20.21 -6.08 -10.04
CA PHE A 95 21.17 -7.12 -9.69
C PHE A 95 20.53 -8.49 -9.73
N ARG A 96 20.95 -9.34 -10.69
CA ARG A 96 20.38 -10.69 -10.88
C ARG A 96 20.52 -11.60 -9.65
N ARG A 97 21.58 -11.44 -8.84
CA ARG A 97 21.72 -12.17 -7.56
C ARG A 97 20.75 -11.66 -6.51
N ALA A 98 20.53 -10.35 -6.47
CA ALA A 98 19.62 -9.72 -5.53
C ALA A 98 18.18 -10.10 -5.88
N GLU A 99 17.79 -10.04 -7.16
CA GLU A 99 16.48 -10.50 -7.65
C GLU A 99 16.10 -11.89 -7.14
N LYS A 100 17.00 -12.87 -7.31
CA LYS A 100 16.79 -14.27 -6.92
C LYS A 100 16.54 -14.49 -5.42
N PHE A 101 16.94 -13.53 -4.58
CA PHE A 101 16.79 -13.61 -3.12
C PHE A 101 15.71 -12.66 -2.62
N MET A 102 15.76 -11.40 -3.04
CA MET A 102 14.90 -10.32 -2.59
C MET A 102 13.46 -10.49 -3.05
N ILE A 103 13.20 -10.93 -4.29
CA ILE A 103 11.80 -11.11 -4.74
C ILE A 103 11.11 -12.24 -3.98
N PRO A 104 11.69 -13.46 -3.86
CA PRO A 104 11.09 -14.50 -3.02
C PRO A 104 10.97 -14.11 -1.56
N LEU A 105 11.94 -13.37 -1.01
CA LEU A 105 11.85 -12.86 0.36
C LEU A 105 10.69 -11.88 0.53
N LEU A 106 10.52 -10.95 -0.42
CA LEU A 106 9.40 -10.02 -0.44
C LEU A 106 8.06 -10.75 -0.55
N ASP A 107 7.99 -11.80 -1.38
CA ASP A 107 6.82 -12.67 -1.53
C ASP A 107 6.47 -13.41 -0.23
N ILE A 108 7.47 -13.88 0.52
CA ILE A 108 7.25 -14.49 1.83
C ILE A 108 6.77 -13.44 2.82
N LEU A 109 7.47 -12.29 2.92
CA LEU A 109 7.16 -11.25 3.89
C LEU A 109 5.76 -10.64 3.71
N GLN A 110 5.30 -10.44 2.47
CA GLN A 110 3.93 -9.98 2.22
C GLN A 110 2.86 -11.00 2.63
N SER A 111 3.23 -12.28 2.66
CA SER A 111 2.33 -13.39 2.99
C SER A 111 2.22 -13.63 4.50
N VAL A 112 3.14 -13.05 5.30
CA VAL A 112 3.10 -13.17 6.75
C VAL A 112 1.95 -12.33 7.29
N PRO A 113 1.04 -12.93 8.09
CA PRO A 113 -0.06 -12.19 8.68
C PRO A 113 0.49 -11.18 9.69
N VAL A 114 0.39 -9.91 9.33
CA VAL A 114 0.98 -8.80 10.08
C VAL A 114 0.43 -8.74 11.51
N LEU A 115 -0.87 -8.96 11.65
CA LEU A 115 -1.55 -8.99 12.94
C LEU A 115 -1.12 -10.15 13.85
N GLY A 116 -0.65 -11.26 13.26
CA GLY A 116 -0.21 -12.44 14.02
C GLY A 116 1.07 -12.20 14.82
N PHE A 117 1.96 -11.32 14.35
CA PHE A 117 3.18 -10.95 15.09
C PHE A 117 3.10 -9.58 15.76
N MET A 118 1.99 -8.85 15.59
CA MET A 118 1.76 -7.54 16.19
C MET A 118 2.06 -7.50 17.70
N PRO A 119 1.54 -8.44 18.53
CA PRO A 119 1.77 -8.40 19.97
C PRO A 119 3.25 -8.52 20.31
N SER A 120 3.95 -9.44 19.64
CA SER A 120 5.38 -9.67 19.82
C SER A 120 6.20 -8.44 19.43
N LEU A 121 5.86 -7.79 18.31
CA LEU A 121 6.52 -6.56 17.88
C LEU A 121 6.29 -5.42 18.87
N MET A 122 5.05 -5.22 19.31
CA MET A 122 4.70 -4.17 20.26
C MET A 122 5.40 -4.38 21.60
N LEU A 123 5.32 -5.57 22.19
CA LEU A 123 6.01 -5.89 23.45
C LEU A 123 7.53 -5.71 23.35
N THR A 124 8.13 -6.12 22.22
CA THR A 124 9.58 -5.96 22.01
C THR A 124 9.95 -4.48 21.99
N LEU A 125 9.27 -3.66 21.19
CA LEU A 125 9.60 -2.24 21.07
C LEU A 125 9.29 -1.44 22.34
N ILE A 126 8.25 -1.84 23.08
CA ILE A 126 7.97 -1.33 24.41
C ILE A 126 9.10 -1.66 25.39
N ALA A 127 9.64 -2.89 25.34
CA ALA A 127 10.75 -3.29 26.19
C ALA A 127 12.05 -2.56 25.84
N VAL A 128 12.28 -2.26 24.56
CA VAL A 128 13.44 -1.45 24.11
C VAL A 128 13.31 0.02 24.54
N PHE A 129 12.10 0.59 24.53
CA PHE A 129 11.84 1.98 24.89
C PHE A 129 10.87 2.11 26.08
N PRO A 130 11.25 1.68 27.30
CA PRO A 130 10.31 1.53 28.41
C PRO A 130 9.78 2.85 28.98
N LEU A 131 10.53 3.94 28.79
CA LEU A 131 10.27 5.25 29.40
C LEU A 131 9.38 6.18 28.56
N SER A 132 9.10 5.85 27.30
CA SER A 132 8.39 6.73 26.36
C SER A 132 7.34 5.97 25.54
N ASN A 133 6.39 6.70 24.93
CA ASN A 133 5.43 6.10 23.99
C ASN A 133 6.07 5.76 22.63
N PHE A 134 7.35 6.12 22.41
CA PHE A 134 8.06 5.90 21.16
C PHE A 134 8.05 4.44 20.70
N GLY A 135 8.16 3.48 21.63
CA GLY A 135 8.11 2.06 21.31
C GLY A 135 6.77 1.63 20.69
N LEU A 136 5.64 2.10 21.26
CA LEU A 136 4.29 1.83 20.75
C LEU A 136 4.02 2.52 19.41
N GLU A 137 4.44 3.78 19.29
CA GLU A 137 4.32 4.57 18.07
C GLU A 137 5.12 3.95 16.93
N LEU A 138 6.38 3.58 17.19
CA LEU A 138 7.24 2.91 16.23
C LEU A 138 6.67 1.55 15.80
N ALA A 139 6.15 0.77 16.75
CA ALA A 139 5.49 -0.50 16.43
C ALA A 139 4.32 -0.27 15.47
N SER A 140 3.46 0.69 15.78
CA SER A 140 2.31 1.04 14.95
C SER A 140 2.73 1.54 13.56
N ILE A 141 3.77 2.37 13.46
CA ILE A 141 4.32 2.83 12.18
C ILE A 141 4.87 1.66 11.36
N VAL A 142 5.61 0.72 11.98
CA VAL A 142 6.13 -0.48 11.31
C VAL A 142 4.97 -1.34 10.79
N MET A 143 3.92 -1.50 11.59
CA MET A 143 2.73 -2.25 11.20
C MET A 143 2.01 -1.61 10.01
N ILE A 144 1.81 -0.28 10.04
CA ILE A 144 1.21 0.44 8.91
C ILE A 144 2.10 0.36 7.67
N PHE A 145 3.42 0.48 7.84
CA PHE A 145 4.41 0.37 6.76
C PHE A 145 4.30 -0.97 6.03
N THR A 146 4.15 -2.08 6.76
CA THR A 146 3.97 -3.39 6.12
C THR A 146 2.72 -3.41 5.25
N GLY A 147 1.63 -2.76 5.65
CA GLY A 147 0.42 -2.65 4.82
C GLY A 147 0.58 -1.79 3.56
N GLN A 148 1.61 -0.95 3.48
CA GLN A 148 1.80 0.03 2.41
C GLN A 148 2.91 -0.36 1.41
N VAL A 149 3.90 -1.15 1.82
CA VAL A 149 5.16 -1.26 1.06
C VAL A 149 5.13 -2.29 -0.07
N TRP A 150 4.36 -3.38 0.04
CA TRP A 150 4.48 -4.54 -0.84
C TRP A 150 4.10 -4.22 -2.31
N ASN A 151 2.87 -3.78 -2.54
CA ASN A 151 2.35 -3.51 -3.89
C ASN A 151 3.15 -2.42 -4.62
N MET A 152 3.56 -1.38 -3.90
CA MET A 152 4.42 -0.33 -4.45
C MET A 152 5.77 -0.88 -4.90
N THR A 153 6.38 -1.77 -4.11
CA THR A 153 7.68 -2.36 -4.41
C THR A 153 7.63 -3.27 -5.62
N PHE A 154 6.62 -4.16 -5.71
CA PHE A 154 6.42 -4.99 -6.90
C PHE A 154 6.12 -4.14 -8.14
N SER A 155 5.25 -3.14 -8.02
CA SER A 155 4.91 -2.25 -9.14
C SER A 155 6.15 -1.52 -9.68
N PHE A 156 6.98 -0.96 -8.80
CA PHE A 156 8.22 -0.30 -9.19
C PHE A 156 9.19 -1.29 -9.85
N TYR A 157 9.42 -2.44 -9.21
CA TYR A 157 10.27 -3.51 -9.74
C TYR A 157 9.86 -3.94 -11.17
N HIS A 158 8.58 -4.25 -11.37
CA HIS A 158 8.07 -4.67 -12.68
C HIS A 158 8.14 -3.54 -13.71
N SER A 159 7.86 -2.31 -13.31
CA SER A 159 7.98 -1.13 -14.19
C SER A 159 9.41 -0.94 -14.68
N LEU A 160 10.41 -1.13 -13.82
CA LEU A 160 11.81 -1.06 -14.24
C LEU A 160 12.19 -2.17 -15.22
N ARG A 161 11.64 -3.39 -15.02
CA ARG A 161 11.87 -4.54 -15.90
C ARG A 161 11.20 -4.40 -17.27
N SER A 162 10.10 -3.66 -17.36
CA SER A 162 9.37 -3.43 -18.61
C SER A 162 9.89 -2.25 -19.44
N ILE A 163 10.92 -1.52 -18.98
CA ILE A 163 11.55 -0.45 -19.77
C ILE A 163 12.15 -1.05 -21.07
N PRO A 164 11.73 -0.57 -22.27
CA PRO A 164 12.28 -1.01 -23.55
C PRO A 164 13.80 -0.80 -23.66
N ASN A 165 14.48 -1.66 -24.41
CA ASN A 165 15.94 -1.62 -24.53
C ASN A 165 16.42 -0.35 -25.22
N GLU A 166 15.63 0.19 -26.15
CA GLU A 166 15.92 1.37 -26.94
C GLU A 166 16.07 2.61 -26.05
N LEU A 167 15.18 2.76 -25.04
CA LEU A 167 15.29 3.84 -24.06
C LEU A 167 16.53 3.70 -23.18
N ARG A 168 16.94 2.46 -22.87
CA ARG A 168 18.15 2.19 -22.08
C ARG A 168 19.40 2.52 -22.89
N GLU A 169 19.43 2.14 -24.17
CA GLU A 169 20.53 2.45 -25.09
C GLU A 169 20.66 3.95 -25.32
N ALA A 170 19.55 4.65 -25.55
CA ALA A 170 19.53 6.10 -25.64
C ALA A 170 20.17 6.74 -24.40
N SER A 171 19.82 6.29 -23.19
CA SER A 171 20.42 6.81 -21.95
C SER A 171 21.95 6.62 -21.89
N ARG A 172 22.47 5.51 -22.45
CA ARG A 172 23.91 5.24 -22.52
C ARG A 172 24.60 6.15 -23.55
N ILE A 173 23.98 6.35 -24.71
CA ILE A 173 24.48 7.26 -25.76
C ILE A 173 24.57 8.69 -25.23
N TYR A 174 23.57 9.16 -24.47
CA TYR A 174 23.58 10.47 -23.80
C TYR A 174 24.54 10.55 -22.58
N GLY A 175 25.27 9.47 -22.26
CA GLY A 175 26.23 9.44 -21.15
C GLY A 175 25.58 9.59 -19.77
N PHE A 176 24.33 9.14 -19.59
CA PHE A 176 23.68 9.20 -18.29
C PHE A 176 24.36 8.23 -17.31
N GLY A 177 24.91 8.77 -16.22
CA GLY A 177 25.30 7.97 -15.06
C GLY A 177 24.08 7.44 -14.30
N TRP A 178 24.28 6.48 -13.39
CA TRP A 178 23.21 5.77 -12.69
C TRP A 178 22.16 6.70 -12.04
N TRP A 179 22.59 7.81 -11.43
CA TRP A 179 21.68 8.77 -10.80
C TRP A 179 20.81 9.51 -11.82
N ARG A 180 21.37 9.87 -12.98
CA ARG A 180 20.62 10.49 -14.06
C ARG A 180 19.65 9.50 -14.69
N THR A 181 20.08 8.26 -14.91
CA THR A 181 19.21 7.20 -15.42
C THR A 181 18.04 6.94 -14.48
N LEU A 182 18.30 6.84 -13.17
CA LEU A 182 17.26 6.64 -12.17
C LEU A 182 16.18 7.74 -12.22
N TRP A 183 16.59 9.01 -12.15
CA TRP A 183 15.64 10.12 -12.03
C TRP A 183 15.10 10.67 -13.35
N ARG A 184 15.76 10.41 -14.49
CA ARG A 184 15.33 10.92 -15.81
C ARG A 184 14.70 9.87 -16.72
N LEU A 185 14.93 8.58 -16.47
CA LEU A 185 14.34 7.51 -17.26
C LEU A 185 13.48 6.62 -16.38
N GLU A 186 14.06 6.03 -15.34
CA GLU A 186 13.46 4.91 -14.62
C GLU A 186 12.28 5.30 -13.72
N VAL A 187 12.47 6.28 -12.83
CA VAL A 187 11.40 6.81 -11.97
C VAL A 187 10.29 7.45 -12.80
N PRO A 188 10.58 8.29 -13.82
CA PRO A 188 9.58 8.77 -14.77
C PRO A 188 8.75 7.67 -15.42
N TYR A 189 9.41 6.64 -15.96
CA TYR A 189 8.74 5.52 -16.62
C TYR A 189 7.83 4.75 -15.67
N ALA A 190 8.26 4.56 -14.41
CA ALA A 190 7.47 3.89 -13.38
C ALA A 190 6.43 4.80 -12.71
N MET A 191 6.35 6.09 -13.03
CA MET A 191 5.63 7.07 -12.22
C MET A 191 4.12 6.78 -12.14
N ILE A 192 3.48 6.48 -13.27
CA ILE A 192 2.03 6.25 -13.31
C ILE A 192 1.67 4.98 -12.52
N PRO A 193 2.28 3.79 -12.79
CA PRO A 193 2.04 2.60 -11.97
C PRO A 193 2.36 2.82 -10.50
N LEU A 194 3.47 3.51 -10.17
CA LEU A 194 3.91 3.75 -8.81
C LEU A 194 2.91 4.62 -8.04
N VAL A 195 2.44 5.73 -8.61
CA VAL A 195 1.46 6.63 -7.98
C VAL A 195 0.13 5.92 -7.74
N TRP A 196 -0.33 5.13 -8.71
CA TRP A 196 -1.56 4.34 -8.55
C TRP A 196 -1.43 3.32 -7.42
N ASN A 197 -0.34 2.54 -7.42
CA ASN A 197 -0.10 1.54 -6.38
C ASN A 197 0.15 2.19 -5.02
N ALA A 198 0.74 3.39 -4.97
CA ALA A 198 0.87 4.17 -3.76
C ALA A 198 -0.49 4.56 -3.17
N LYS A 199 -1.44 5.02 -4.00
CA LYS A 199 -2.80 5.32 -3.57
C LYS A 199 -3.50 4.10 -2.96
N VAL A 200 -3.44 2.96 -3.65
CA VAL A 200 -4.02 1.69 -3.18
C VAL A 200 -3.35 1.22 -1.89
N SER A 201 -2.04 1.38 -1.79
CA SER A 201 -1.26 0.97 -0.62
C SER A 201 -1.57 1.81 0.61
N MET A 202 -1.79 3.12 0.43
CA MET A 202 -2.28 3.99 1.51
C MET A 202 -3.61 3.51 2.08
N ALA A 203 -4.52 3.06 1.21
CA ALA A 203 -5.79 2.46 1.63
C ALA A 203 -5.59 1.17 2.44
N GLY A 204 -4.66 0.30 2.01
CA GLY A 204 -4.24 -0.89 2.76
C GLY A 204 -3.67 -0.54 4.15
N GLY A 205 -2.92 0.56 4.25
CA GLY A 205 -2.40 1.08 5.51
C GLY A 205 -3.49 1.47 6.53
N TRP A 206 -4.65 1.96 6.08
CA TRP A 206 -5.75 2.33 7.00
C TRP A 206 -6.31 1.13 7.76
N PHE A 207 -6.34 -0.05 7.14
CA PHE A 207 -6.75 -1.28 7.81
C PHE A 207 -5.88 -1.53 9.04
N PHE A 208 -4.56 -1.58 8.85
CA PHE A 208 -3.61 -1.82 9.94
C PHE A 208 -3.60 -0.69 10.97
N LEU A 209 -3.71 0.57 10.52
CA LEU A 209 -3.79 1.72 11.41
C LEU A 209 -4.91 1.57 12.43
N THR A 210 -6.12 1.24 11.96
CA THR A 210 -7.30 1.14 12.85
C THR A 210 -7.15 0.04 13.90
N VAL A 211 -6.52 -1.09 13.53
CA VAL A 211 -6.27 -2.19 14.45
C VAL A 211 -5.15 -1.85 15.44
N CYS A 212 -4.07 -1.22 14.98
CA CYS A 212 -2.93 -0.86 15.84
C CYS A 212 -3.33 0.19 16.89
N GLU A 213 -4.12 1.20 16.50
CA GLU A 213 -4.59 2.21 17.45
C GLU A 213 -5.57 1.66 18.49
N ALA A 214 -6.28 0.57 18.15
CA ALA A 214 -7.23 -0.10 19.03
C ALA A 214 -6.62 -1.25 19.85
N PHE A 215 -5.30 -1.49 19.76
CA PHE A 215 -4.68 -2.68 20.32
C PHE A 215 -4.74 -2.74 21.86
N ARG A 216 -5.11 -3.91 22.38
CA ARG A 216 -5.12 -4.27 23.80
C ARG A 216 -4.57 -5.69 23.98
N LEU A 217 -3.96 -5.95 25.13
CA LEU A 217 -3.38 -7.26 25.45
C LEU A 217 -3.70 -7.67 26.88
N GLY A 218 -4.70 -8.52 27.06
CA GLY A 218 -5.24 -8.86 28.38
C GLY A 218 -5.65 -7.60 29.12
N ASP A 219 -5.11 -7.38 30.32
CA ASP A 219 -5.39 -6.20 31.14
C ASP A 219 -4.59 -4.95 30.73
N PHE A 220 -3.62 -5.08 29.82
CA PHE A 220 -2.79 -3.97 29.39
C PHE A 220 -3.43 -3.22 28.20
N ASP A 221 -3.69 -1.93 28.41
CA ASP A 221 -4.24 -1.03 27.40
C ASP A 221 -3.09 -0.36 26.62
N PHE A 222 -2.89 -0.80 25.37
CA PHE A 222 -1.84 -0.29 24.48
C PHE A 222 -2.40 0.65 23.40
N ARG A 223 -3.63 1.13 23.57
CA ARG A 223 -4.29 1.99 22.58
C ARG A 223 -3.53 3.30 22.39
N LEU A 224 -3.34 3.67 21.14
CA LEU A 224 -2.79 4.95 20.74
C LEU A 224 -3.93 5.90 20.37
N PRO A 225 -3.87 7.17 20.76
CA PRO A 225 -4.94 8.09 20.44
C PRO A 225 -4.98 8.33 18.93
N GLY A 226 -6.16 8.12 18.35
CA GLY A 226 -6.38 8.13 16.91
C GLY A 226 -7.78 7.63 16.55
N ILE A 227 -8.14 7.70 15.27
CA ILE A 227 -9.49 7.38 14.80
C ILE A 227 -9.86 5.91 15.05
N GLY A 228 -8.89 4.98 15.02
CA GLY A 228 -9.11 3.58 15.35
C GLY A 228 -9.49 3.37 16.82
N SER A 229 -8.77 4.01 17.74
CA SER A 229 -9.08 3.96 19.18
C SER A 229 -10.43 4.60 19.52
N TYR A 230 -10.79 5.69 18.83
CA TYR A 230 -12.10 6.33 18.92
C TYR A 230 -13.21 5.37 18.49
N MET A 231 -13.04 4.69 17.35
CA MET A 231 -14.03 3.72 16.85
C MET A 231 -14.15 2.50 17.76
N SER A 232 -13.04 1.97 18.25
CA SER A 232 -13.02 0.86 19.22
C SER A 232 -13.77 1.25 20.50
N GLN A 233 -13.48 2.42 21.08
CA GLN A 233 -14.16 2.90 22.28
C GLN A 233 -15.66 3.15 22.05
N ALA A 234 -16.03 3.79 20.94
CA ALA A 234 -17.44 4.04 20.59
C ALA A 234 -18.24 2.74 20.45
N ASN A 235 -17.61 1.71 19.88
CA ASN A 235 -18.21 0.40 19.70
C ASN A 235 -18.35 -0.38 21.02
N LEU A 236 -17.39 -0.24 21.95
CA LEU A 236 -17.48 -0.82 23.29
C LEU A 236 -18.61 -0.22 24.11
N GLU A 237 -18.79 1.10 24.05
CA GLU A 237 -19.88 1.80 24.72
C GLU A 237 -21.23 1.63 24.00
N GLY A 238 -21.26 0.99 22.83
CA GLY A 238 -22.45 0.89 22.00
C GLY A 238 -22.98 2.26 21.52
N ASN A 239 -22.13 3.29 21.50
CA ASN A 239 -22.49 4.66 21.15
C ASN A 239 -22.59 4.82 19.63
N THR A 240 -23.77 4.52 19.08
CA THR A 240 -24.04 4.60 17.63
C THR A 240 -23.78 6.01 17.06
N ARG A 241 -24.02 7.08 17.84
CA ARG A 241 -23.76 8.46 17.38
C ARG A 241 -22.27 8.69 17.17
N ALA A 242 -21.44 8.27 18.15
CA ALA A 242 -20.00 8.36 18.03
C ALA A 242 -19.48 7.54 16.84
N ILE A 243 -19.97 6.32 16.62
CA ILE A 243 -19.65 5.48 15.46
C ILE A 243 -19.94 6.23 14.14
N VAL A 244 -21.12 6.84 14.01
CA VAL A 244 -21.49 7.62 12.82
C VAL A 244 -20.56 8.81 12.62
N TYR A 245 -20.22 9.55 13.67
CA TYR A 245 -19.25 10.65 13.57
C TYR A 245 -17.87 10.17 13.11
N GLY A 246 -17.40 9.02 13.62
CA GLY A 246 -16.14 8.43 13.19
C GLY A 246 -16.15 8.01 11.71
N ILE A 247 -17.26 7.42 11.23
CA ILE A 247 -17.43 7.08 9.80
C ILE A 247 -17.42 8.33 8.92
N ILE A 248 -18.14 9.39 9.33
CA ILE A 248 -18.15 10.67 8.61
C ILE A 248 -16.75 11.27 8.59
N ALA A 249 -16.06 11.34 9.73
CA ALA A 249 -14.71 11.87 9.81
C ALA A 249 -13.72 11.11 8.93
N MET A 250 -13.79 9.78 8.90
CA MET A 250 -12.95 8.97 8.01
C MET A 250 -13.29 9.19 6.54
N THR A 251 -14.58 9.28 6.18
CA THR A 251 -15.01 9.56 4.81
C THR A 251 -14.48 10.92 4.35
N LEU A 252 -14.63 11.95 5.18
CA LEU A 252 -14.11 13.29 4.91
C LEU A 252 -12.58 13.26 4.78
N THR A 253 -11.89 12.50 5.62
CA THR A 253 -10.44 12.32 5.56
C THR A 253 -10.01 11.68 4.25
N ILE A 254 -10.66 10.60 3.81
CA ILE A 254 -10.37 9.92 2.53
C ILE A 254 -10.57 10.89 1.37
N VAL A 255 -11.70 11.61 1.33
CA VAL A 255 -11.99 12.61 0.29
C VAL A 255 -10.97 13.74 0.33
N PHE A 256 -10.60 14.22 1.51
CA PHE A 256 -9.62 15.28 1.69
C PHE A 256 -8.25 14.87 1.15
N ILE A 257 -7.75 13.68 1.48
CA ILE A 257 -6.48 13.17 0.95
C ILE A 257 -6.58 12.91 -0.55
N ASP A 258 -7.69 12.36 -1.05
CA ASP A 258 -7.89 12.15 -2.50
C ASP A 258 -7.77 13.47 -3.26
N GLN A 259 -8.43 14.52 -2.77
CA GLN A 259 -8.47 15.82 -3.42
C GLN A 259 -7.14 16.60 -3.29
N LEU A 260 -6.56 16.65 -2.10
CA LEU A 260 -5.38 17.50 -1.85
C LEU A 260 -4.05 16.80 -2.14
N PHE A 261 -3.97 15.48 -2.00
CA PHE A 261 -2.73 14.73 -2.14
C PHE A 261 -2.72 13.89 -3.41
N TRP A 262 -3.69 12.99 -3.60
CA TRP A 262 -3.63 12.03 -4.71
C TRP A 262 -3.92 12.64 -6.08
N ARG A 263 -5.00 13.42 -6.24
CA ARG A 263 -5.38 14.01 -7.53
C ARG A 263 -4.28 14.89 -8.15
N PRO A 264 -3.62 15.78 -7.40
CA PRO A 264 -2.52 16.57 -7.95
C PRO A 264 -1.36 15.71 -8.43
N ILE A 265 -0.98 14.69 -7.66
CA ILE A 265 0.13 13.80 -8.01
C ILE A 265 -0.23 12.96 -9.24
N ILE A 266 -1.45 12.45 -9.32
CA ILE A 266 -1.95 11.68 -10.47
C ILE A 266 -1.96 12.54 -11.73
N ALA A 267 -2.50 13.77 -11.66
CA ALA A 267 -2.53 14.69 -12.78
C ALA A 267 -1.10 15.09 -13.21
N TRP A 268 -0.19 15.32 -12.25
CA TRP A 268 1.21 15.58 -12.54
C TRP A 268 1.93 14.38 -13.18
N ALA A 269 1.60 13.16 -12.77
CA ALA A 269 2.21 11.94 -13.30
C ALA A 269 1.86 11.67 -14.78
N GLN A 270 0.75 12.22 -15.28
CA GLN A 270 0.33 12.06 -16.68
C GLN A 270 1.37 12.59 -17.69
N LYS A 271 2.21 13.55 -17.29
CA LYS A 271 3.28 14.07 -18.16
C LYS A 271 4.33 13.01 -18.55
N PHE A 272 4.34 11.87 -17.87
CA PHE A 272 5.24 10.75 -18.13
C PHE A 272 4.57 9.63 -18.92
N LYS A 273 3.32 9.81 -19.36
CA LYS A 273 2.62 8.83 -20.21
C LYS A 273 3.35 8.73 -21.55
N VAL A 274 3.79 7.53 -21.90
CA VAL A 274 4.58 7.26 -23.12
C VAL A 274 3.69 7.03 -24.34
N GLU A 275 2.39 6.76 -24.15
CA GLU A 275 1.44 6.49 -25.24
C GLU A 275 0.68 7.74 -25.70
N GLU A 276 0.85 8.09 -26.98
CA GLU A 276 0.01 9.03 -27.73
C GLU A 276 -1.29 8.36 -28.18
N THR A 277 -2.14 7.92 -27.25
CA THR A 277 -3.53 7.61 -27.62
C THR A 277 -4.34 8.89 -27.63
N ALA A 278 -4.53 9.46 -28.82
CA ALA A 278 -5.45 10.57 -29.08
C ALA A 278 -6.86 10.16 -28.64
N GLY A 279 -7.37 10.74 -27.54
CA GLY A 279 -8.76 10.56 -27.11
C GLY A 279 -8.99 10.27 -25.62
N ALA A 280 -7.95 10.11 -24.79
CA ALA A 280 -8.13 10.05 -23.35
C ALA A 280 -8.32 11.47 -22.78
N GLU A 281 -9.50 11.77 -22.20
CA GLU A 281 -9.75 13.02 -21.46
C GLU A 281 -8.60 13.29 -20.48
N GLU A 282 -7.95 14.46 -20.61
CA GLU A 282 -6.88 14.86 -19.69
C GLU A 282 -7.43 14.97 -18.27
N PRO A 283 -6.85 14.27 -17.27
CA PRO A 283 -7.29 14.40 -15.89
C PRO A 283 -6.96 15.81 -15.36
N SER A 284 -7.98 16.64 -15.15
CA SER A 284 -7.82 17.95 -14.52
C SER A 284 -7.83 17.84 -12.99
N SER A 285 -7.03 18.67 -12.32
CA SER A 285 -7.00 18.77 -10.86
C SER A 285 -7.02 20.23 -10.47
N ILE A 286 -8.14 20.65 -9.89
CA ILE A 286 -8.36 22.02 -9.41
C ILE A 286 -7.21 22.45 -8.48
N VAL A 287 -6.77 21.58 -7.57
CA VAL A 287 -5.67 21.87 -6.64
C VAL A 287 -4.35 22.04 -7.37
N LEU A 288 -4.05 21.20 -8.38
CA LEU A 288 -2.83 21.35 -9.17
C LEU A 288 -2.83 22.64 -9.98
N ASP A 289 -3.97 23.00 -10.57
CA ASP A 289 -4.13 24.25 -11.32
C ASP A 289 -3.94 25.45 -10.38
N LEU A 290 -4.56 25.41 -9.20
CA LEU A 290 -4.39 26.42 -8.17
C LEU A 290 -2.96 26.52 -7.63
N LEU A 291 -2.25 25.39 -7.46
CA LEU A 291 -0.84 25.38 -7.03
C LEU A 291 0.08 25.95 -8.12
N ARG A 292 -0.18 25.68 -9.40
CA ARG A 292 0.58 26.25 -10.52
C ARG A 292 0.37 27.76 -10.65
N GLU A 293 -0.80 28.24 -10.22
CA GLU A 293 -1.19 29.65 -10.26
C GLU A 293 -0.87 30.41 -8.95
N SER A 294 -0.43 29.73 -7.88
CA SER A 294 -0.13 30.33 -6.58
C SER A 294 1.18 31.11 -6.59
N ARG A 295 1.13 32.35 -6.07
CA ARG A 295 2.30 33.22 -5.93
C ARG A 295 3.32 32.67 -4.95
N LEU A 296 2.86 31.92 -3.94
CA LEU A 296 3.73 31.26 -2.97
C LEU A 296 4.54 30.15 -3.65
N VAL A 297 3.91 29.37 -4.53
CA VAL A 297 4.59 28.31 -5.28
C VAL A 297 5.55 28.90 -6.32
N GLU A 298 5.18 30.01 -6.97
CA GLU A 298 6.08 30.76 -7.86
C GLU A 298 7.28 31.33 -7.08
N PHE A 299 7.06 31.87 -5.89
CA PHE A 299 8.12 32.35 -4.99
C PHE A 299 9.03 31.21 -4.51
N LEU A 300 8.48 30.11 -4.01
CA LEU A 300 9.24 28.91 -3.61
C LEU A 300 9.98 28.30 -4.80
N GLY A 301 9.36 28.30 -5.98
CA GLY A 301 9.97 27.90 -7.24
C GLY A 301 11.13 28.81 -7.64
N ALA A 302 10.99 30.12 -7.48
CA ALA A 302 12.05 31.09 -7.73
C ALA A 302 13.21 30.96 -6.71
N VAL A 303 12.90 30.73 -5.43
CA VAL A 303 13.89 30.44 -4.39
C VAL A 303 14.61 29.12 -4.67
N GLY A 304 13.89 28.06 -5.02
CA GLY A 304 14.43 26.76 -5.40
C GLY A 304 15.25 26.82 -6.69
N GLN A 305 14.86 27.64 -7.66
CA GLN A 305 15.65 27.91 -8.86
C GLN A 305 16.91 28.71 -8.53
N ARG A 306 16.87 29.69 -7.62
CA ARG A 306 18.06 30.41 -7.15
C ARG A 306 19.03 29.49 -6.41
N LEU A 307 18.52 28.64 -5.50
CA LEU A 307 19.32 27.65 -4.78
C LEU A 307 19.89 26.59 -5.73
N SER A 308 19.09 26.05 -6.64
CA SER A 308 19.57 25.08 -7.62
C SER A 308 20.51 25.70 -8.65
N LYS A 309 20.39 27.00 -8.96
CA LYS A 309 21.35 27.75 -9.79
C LYS A 309 22.63 28.03 -9.02
N MET A 310 22.60 28.32 -7.71
CA MET A 310 23.80 28.38 -6.86
C MET A 310 24.52 27.03 -6.79
N VAL A 311 23.78 25.95 -6.53
CA VAL A 311 24.34 24.59 -6.51
C VAL A 311 24.82 24.18 -7.91
N ARG A 312 24.07 24.49 -8.98
CA ARG A 312 24.53 24.25 -10.36
C ARG A 312 25.74 25.10 -10.70
N VAL A 313 25.84 26.35 -10.28
CA VAL A 313 27.01 27.20 -10.54
C VAL A 313 28.22 26.69 -9.75
N GLN A 314 28.06 26.20 -8.52
CA GLN A 314 29.16 25.55 -7.79
C GLN A 314 29.57 24.18 -8.36
N VAL A 315 28.61 23.37 -8.82
CA VAL A 315 28.86 22.07 -9.44
C VAL A 315 29.39 22.23 -10.87
N GLN A 316 28.89 23.20 -11.62
CA GLN A 316 29.26 23.48 -13.00
C GLN A 316 30.58 24.23 -13.08
N ASN A 317 30.90 25.16 -12.16
CA ASN A 317 32.25 25.76 -12.09
C ASN A 317 33.32 24.72 -11.68
N ARG A 318 32.95 23.62 -11.00
CA ARG A 318 33.86 22.48 -10.78
C ARG A 318 33.97 21.52 -11.98
N VAL A 319 33.04 21.58 -12.95
CA VAL A 319 32.96 20.63 -14.07
C VAL A 319 33.30 21.26 -15.43
N THR A 320 33.14 22.58 -15.61
CA THR A 320 33.31 23.27 -16.91
C THR A 320 34.70 23.88 -17.14
N HIS A 321 35.54 24.03 -16.12
CA HIS A 321 36.94 24.44 -16.29
C HIS A 321 37.93 23.28 -16.19
N ARG A 322 37.52 22.05 -16.52
CA ARG A 322 38.49 21.04 -16.96
C ARG A 322 38.55 21.09 -18.48
N PRO A 323 39.66 21.56 -19.09
CA PRO A 323 39.84 21.35 -20.52
C PRO A 323 39.70 19.84 -20.81
N MET A 324 39.21 19.51 -22.01
CA MET A 324 39.33 18.17 -22.62
C MET A 324 40.81 17.85 -22.84
N ALA A 325 41.56 17.76 -21.75
CA ALA A 325 42.86 17.14 -21.67
C ALA A 325 42.61 15.79 -20.99
N GLN A 326 42.99 14.73 -21.67
CA GLN A 326 43.12 13.37 -21.13
C GLN A 326 43.71 13.43 -19.74
N THR A 327 42.86 13.47 -18.73
CA THR A 327 43.28 13.36 -17.33
C THR A 327 42.34 12.36 -16.72
N SER A 328 42.65 11.09 -16.99
CA SER A 328 42.43 10.01 -16.04
C SER A 328 43.13 10.39 -14.74
N ARG A 329 42.56 11.31 -13.97
CA ARG A 329 42.94 11.48 -12.57
C ARG A 329 42.30 10.29 -11.85
N LYS A 330 42.90 9.11 -12.05
CA LYS A 330 42.89 8.01 -11.10
C LYS A 330 43.18 8.70 -9.77
N VAL A 331 42.17 8.83 -8.92
CA VAL A 331 42.40 9.07 -7.51
C VAL A 331 43.25 7.88 -7.10
N TRP A 332 44.55 8.10 -6.97
CA TRP A 332 45.49 7.11 -6.47
C TRP A 332 45.27 7.02 -4.95
N MET A 333 44.07 6.57 -4.56
CA MET A 333 43.99 5.72 -3.39
C MET A 333 44.76 4.47 -3.81
N SER A 334 45.82 4.14 -3.07
CA SER A 334 46.58 2.90 -3.29
C SER A 334 45.59 1.77 -3.59
N GLU A 335 45.87 0.97 -4.61
CA GLU A 335 45.05 -0.17 -5.00
C GLU A 335 44.79 -1.08 -3.79
N LYS A 336 45.75 -1.13 -2.85
CA LYS A 336 45.63 -1.74 -1.52
C LYS A 336 44.57 -1.08 -0.62
N THR A 337 44.45 0.24 -0.59
CA THR A 337 43.46 0.97 0.23
C THR A 337 42.04 0.81 -0.30
N ARG A 338 41.84 0.85 -1.63
CA ARG A 338 40.52 0.58 -2.25
C ARG A 338 40.13 -0.89 -2.09
N ALA A 339 41.08 -1.81 -2.30
CA ALA A 339 40.86 -3.22 -2.01
C ALA A 339 40.52 -3.44 -0.53
N ARG A 340 41.30 -2.89 0.42
CA ARG A 340 41.02 -2.97 1.86
C ARG A 340 39.68 -2.39 2.26
N MET A 341 39.27 -1.22 1.74
CA MET A 341 37.95 -0.65 2.04
C MET A 341 36.81 -1.50 1.49
N THR A 342 36.93 -2.03 0.26
CA THR A 342 35.89 -2.90 -0.31
C THR A 342 35.85 -4.27 0.36
N THR A 343 37.00 -4.80 0.78
CA THR A 343 37.11 -6.06 1.54
C THR A 343 36.58 -5.86 2.96
N PHE A 344 36.90 -4.76 3.62
CA PHE A 344 36.35 -4.42 4.95
C PHE A 344 34.83 -4.23 4.90
N ALA A 345 34.30 -3.49 3.91
CA ALA A 345 32.87 -3.34 3.73
C ALA A 345 32.17 -4.69 3.45
N LYS A 346 32.81 -5.59 2.69
CA LYS A 346 32.32 -6.96 2.50
C LYS A 346 32.37 -7.78 3.79
N ILE A 347 33.46 -7.72 4.54
CA ILE A 347 33.61 -8.45 5.82
C ILE A 347 32.56 -7.97 6.82
N VAL A 348 32.40 -6.65 6.99
CA VAL A 348 31.35 -6.06 7.85
C VAL A 348 29.96 -6.47 7.35
N GLY A 349 29.73 -6.44 6.03
CA GLY A 349 28.48 -6.90 5.43
C GLY A 349 28.18 -8.38 5.72
N TYR A 350 29.18 -9.26 5.57
CA TYR A 350 29.04 -10.68 5.89
C TYR A 350 28.92 -10.95 7.39
N ALA A 351 29.59 -10.17 8.24
CA ALA A 351 29.48 -10.26 9.68
C ALA A 351 28.08 -9.84 10.16
N LEU A 352 27.54 -8.72 9.66
CA LEU A 352 26.16 -8.30 9.93
C LEU A 352 25.15 -9.32 9.42
N LEU A 353 25.34 -9.86 8.22
CA LEU A 353 24.52 -10.95 7.70
C LEU A 353 24.59 -12.19 8.60
N GLY A 354 25.79 -12.54 9.07
CA GLY A 354 26.02 -13.65 10.00
C GLY A 354 25.27 -13.46 11.32
N VAL A 355 25.32 -12.26 11.91
CA VAL A 355 24.57 -11.94 13.13
C VAL A 355 23.06 -12.09 12.91
N VAL A 356 22.53 -11.58 11.80
CA VAL A 356 21.11 -11.71 11.46
C VAL A 356 20.72 -13.18 11.27
N VAL A 357 21.53 -13.96 10.56
CA VAL A 357 21.28 -15.40 10.35
C VAL A 357 21.33 -16.17 11.67
N ILE A 358 22.31 -15.91 12.53
CA ILE A 358 22.40 -16.53 13.87
C ILE A 358 21.19 -16.16 14.71
N TYR A 359 20.79 -14.88 14.72
CA TYR A 359 19.60 -14.45 15.45
C TYR A 359 18.33 -15.15 14.94
N LEU A 360 18.15 -15.25 13.62
CA LEU A 360 17.03 -15.97 13.02
C LEU A 360 17.05 -17.46 13.36
N LEU A 361 18.23 -18.10 13.37
CA LEU A 361 18.39 -19.49 13.78
C LEU A 361 18.01 -19.68 15.25
N ILE A 362 18.51 -18.85 16.16
CA ILE A 362 18.17 -18.91 17.59
C ILE A 362 16.66 -18.72 17.79
N THR A 363 16.07 -17.75 17.12
CA THR A 363 14.63 -17.47 17.23
C THR A 363 13.81 -18.61 16.64
N GLY A 364 14.24 -19.20 15.51
CA GLY A 364 13.61 -20.38 14.90
C GLY A 364 13.66 -21.59 15.81
N LEU A 365 14.79 -21.85 16.48
CA LEU A 365 14.91 -22.93 17.46
C LEU A 365 13.98 -22.73 18.65
N LYS A 366 13.84 -21.51 19.17
CA LYS A 366 12.87 -21.19 20.23
C LYS A 366 11.43 -21.44 19.80
N ILE A 367 11.07 -21.09 18.57
CA ILE A 367 9.73 -21.36 18.04
C ILE A 367 9.49 -22.87 17.94
N VAL A 368 10.47 -23.64 17.46
CA VAL A 368 10.37 -25.10 17.39
C VAL A 368 10.19 -25.70 18.78
N ASP A 369 10.96 -25.24 19.77
CA ASP A 369 10.83 -25.65 21.17
C ASP A 369 9.43 -25.34 21.73
N MET A 370 8.94 -24.10 21.56
CA MET A 370 7.59 -23.69 21.98
C MET A 370 6.50 -24.56 21.37
N ILE A 371 6.58 -24.82 20.07
CA ILE A 371 5.57 -25.57 19.32
C ILE A 371 5.67 -27.08 19.61
N SER A 372 6.85 -27.60 19.96
CA SER A 372 7.06 -29.01 20.30
C SER A 372 6.29 -29.45 21.56
N ASN A 373 5.93 -28.49 22.42
CA ASN A 373 5.12 -28.72 23.62
C ASN A 373 3.62 -28.92 23.33
N LEU A 374 3.17 -28.74 22.08
CA LEU A 374 1.76 -28.89 21.71
C LEU A 374 1.37 -30.36 21.57
N THR A 375 0.22 -30.70 22.15
CA THR A 375 -0.41 -32.02 22.00
C THR A 375 -0.95 -32.24 20.59
N LEU A 376 -1.10 -33.51 20.19
CA LEU A 376 -1.71 -33.86 18.90
C LEU A 376 -3.14 -33.33 18.77
N ALA A 377 -3.89 -33.27 19.87
CA ALA A 377 -5.24 -32.70 19.91
C ALA A 377 -5.23 -31.21 19.56
N GLN A 378 -4.29 -30.43 20.12
CA GLN A 378 -4.13 -29.00 19.80
C GLN A 378 -3.78 -28.81 18.32
N TRP A 379 -2.87 -29.63 17.78
CA TRP A 379 -2.55 -29.61 16.35
C TRP A 379 -3.77 -29.90 15.46
N PHE A 380 -4.60 -30.87 15.84
CA PHE A 380 -5.84 -31.15 15.15
C PHE A 380 -6.80 -29.96 15.21
N THR A 381 -6.95 -29.31 16.37
CA THR A 381 -7.77 -28.10 16.51
C THR A 381 -7.26 -26.97 15.64
N ILE A 382 -5.94 -26.73 15.60
CA ILE A 382 -5.33 -25.71 14.72
C ILE A 382 -5.63 -26.03 13.25
N ALA A 383 -5.40 -27.27 12.81
CA ALA A 383 -5.66 -27.68 11.44
C ALA A 383 -7.15 -27.54 11.06
N TRP A 384 -8.06 -27.96 11.94
CA TRP A 384 -9.50 -27.83 11.75
C TRP A 384 -9.94 -26.37 11.63
N SER A 385 -9.52 -25.53 12.58
CA SER A 385 -9.78 -24.08 12.57
C SER A 385 -9.22 -23.42 11.32
N SER A 386 -8.06 -23.86 10.84
CA SER A 386 -7.48 -23.40 9.58
C SER A 386 -8.32 -23.76 8.36
N GLY A 387 -8.87 -24.98 8.32
CA GLY A 387 -9.81 -25.40 7.30
C GLY A 387 -11.08 -24.55 7.27
N LEU A 388 -11.63 -24.21 8.44
CA LEU A 388 -12.80 -23.32 8.54
C LEU A 388 -12.52 -21.92 8.00
N THR A 389 -11.38 -21.32 8.36
CA THR A 389 -10.97 -20.01 7.82
C THR A 389 -10.73 -20.08 6.31
N LEU A 390 -10.10 -21.15 5.81
CA LEU A 390 -9.90 -21.33 4.37
C LEU A 390 -11.23 -21.40 3.61
N LEU A 391 -12.19 -22.19 4.09
CA LEU A 391 -13.53 -22.29 3.50
C LEU A 391 -14.24 -20.94 3.48
N ARG A 392 -14.11 -20.17 4.56
CA ARG A 392 -14.66 -18.81 4.68
C ARG A 392 -14.05 -17.84 3.67
N ILE A 393 -12.73 -17.91 3.47
CA ILE A 393 -12.03 -17.10 2.46
C ILE A 393 -12.49 -17.49 1.05
N ILE A 394 -12.60 -18.79 0.75
CA ILE A 394 -13.10 -19.26 -0.55
C ILE A 394 -14.54 -18.77 -0.78
N ALA A 395 -15.42 -18.90 0.21
CA ALA A 395 -16.79 -18.40 0.14
C ALA A 395 -16.83 -16.87 -0.11
N THR A 396 -15.96 -16.12 0.58
CA THR A 396 -15.80 -14.67 0.39
C THR A 396 -15.41 -14.36 -1.05
N LEU A 397 -14.41 -15.05 -1.61
CA LEU A 397 -13.95 -14.82 -2.99
C LEU A 397 -15.04 -15.13 -4.00
N VAL A 398 -15.78 -16.22 -3.82
CA VAL A 398 -16.90 -16.60 -4.69
C VAL A 398 -17.99 -15.52 -4.64
N LEU A 399 -18.47 -15.17 -3.45
CA LEU A 399 -19.53 -14.18 -3.28
C LEU A 399 -19.13 -12.79 -3.78
N ALA A 400 -17.90 -12.37 -3.51
CA ALA A 400 -17.36 -11.13 -4.04
C ALA A 400 -17.31 -11.15 -5.57
N SER A 401 -16.86 -12.26 -6.17
CA SER A 401 -16.77 -12.40 -7.63
C SER A 401 -18.12 -12.32 -8.32
N LEU A 402 -19.18 -12.86 -7.71
CA LEU A 402 -20.53 -12.86 -8.28
C LEU A 402 -21.05 -11.47 -8.64
N TRP A 403 -20.67 -10.43 -7.87
CA TRP A 403 -21.10 -9.05 -8.15
C TRP A 403 -19.95 -8.18 -8.69
N ALA A 404 -18.73 -8.36 -8.18
CA ALA A 404 -17.59 -7.53 -8.55
C ALA A 404 -17.17 -7.73 -10.01
N ILE A 405 -17.28 -8.96 -10.55
CA ILE A 405 -16.94 -9.23 -11.95
C ILE A 405 -17.94 -8.56 -12.91
N PRO A 406 -19.28 -8.75 -12.76
CA PRO A 406 -20.25 -8.04 -13.59
C PRO A 406 -20.11 -6.52 -13.55
N ILE A 407 -19.99 -5.94 -12.35
CA ILE A 407 -19.82 -4.49 -12.19
C ILE A 407 -18.49 -4.03 -12.76
N GLY A 408 -17.41 -4.78 -12.51
CA GLY A 408 -16.07 -4.46 -12.99
C GLY A 408 -16.02 -4.39 -14.51
N VAL A 409 -16.59 -5.39 -15.20
CA VAL A 409 -16.72 -5.40 -16.67
C VAL A 409 -17.61 -4.28 -17.16
N LEU A 410 -18.74 -4.02 -16.49
CA LEU A 410 -19.65 -2.94 -16.86
C LEU A 410 -18.98 -1.56 -16.79
N VAL A 411 -18.21 -1.31 -15.72
CA VAL A 411 -17.44 -0.07 -15.49
C VAL A 411 -16.29 0.07 -16.49
N GLY A 412 -15.67 -1.06 -16.89
CA GLY A 412 -14.57 -1.08 -17.85
C GLY A 412 -15.04 -0.85 -19.28
N MET A 413 -16.16 -1.46 -19.67
CA MET A 413 -16.67 -1.39 -21.05
C MET A 413 -17.48 -0.13 -21.36
N LYS A 414 -18.08 0.54 -20.36
CA LYS A 414 -18.99 1.67 -20.59
C LYS A 414 -18.46 2.98 -20.00
N PRO A 415 -17.93 3.90 -20.82
CA PRO A 415 -17.36 5.17 -20.35
C PRO A 415 -18.32 6.01 -19.49
N LYS A 416 -19.60 6.07 -19.86
CA LYS A 416 -20.63 6.82 -19.11
C LYS A 416 -20.82 6.29 -17.68
N ILE A 417 -20.90 4.97 -17.52
CA ILE A 417 -21.03 4.32 -16.21
C ILE A 417 -19.74 4.51 -15.41
N SER A 418 -18.59 4.41 -16.09
CA SER A 418 -17.28 4.65 -15.52
C SER A 418 -17.20 6.01 -14.82
N ARG A 419 -17.68 7.09 -15.45
CA ARG A 419 -17.63 8.45 -14.88
C ARG A 419 -18.44 8.59 -13.58
N ILE A 420 -19.56 7.87 -13.47
CA ILE A 420 -20.46 7.95 -12.30
C ILE A 420 -19.98 7.04 -11.17
N LEU A 421 -19.63 5.78 -11.49
CA LEU A 421 -19.31 4.79 -10.46
C LEU A 421 -17.87 4.88 -9.96
N LYS A 422 -16.90 5.32 -10.77
CA LYS A 422 -15.49 5.38 -10.35
C LYS A 422 -15.27 6.19 -9.06
N PRO A 423 -15.83 7.41 -8.89
CA PRO A 423 -15.66 8.18 -7.65
C PRO A 423 -16.21 7.43 -6.43
N VAL A 424 -17.41 6.84 -6.55
CA VAL A 424 -18.05 6.09 -5.45
C VAL A 424 -17.24 4.85 -5.08
N ILE A 425 -16.84 4.06 -6.09
CA ILE A 425 -16.01 2.87 -5.89
C ILE A 425 -14.68 3.23 -5.23
N GLN A 426 -14.04 4.33 -5.63
CA GLN A 426 -12.76 4.76 -5.05
C GLN A 426 -12.88 5.12 -3.58
N VAL A 427 -13.95 5.82 -3.18
CA VAL A 427 -14.18 6.17 -1.76
C VAL A 427 -14.45 4.90 -0.95
N LEU A 428 -15.38 4.04 -1.42
CA LEU A 428 -15.75 2.82 -0.72
C LEU A 428 -14.58 1.83 -0.60
N ALA A 429 -13.77 1.68 -1.67
CA ALA A 429 -12.59 0.81 -1.67
C ALA A 429 -11.46 1.33 -0.79
N SER A 430 -11.41 2.64 -0.52
CA SER A 430 -10.38 3.24 0.33
C SER A 430 -10.76 3.23 1.81
N PHE A 431 -12.01 2.87 2.13
CA PHE A 431 -12.52 2.91 3.50
C PHE A 431 -12.03 1.71 4.31
N PRO A 432 -11.45 1.89 5.52
CA PRO A 432 -10.97 0.79 6.34
C PRO A 432 -12.14 -0.09 6.80
N ALA A 433 -12.12 -1.36 6.39
CA ALA A 433 -13.18 -2.31 6.70
C ALA A 433 -13.54 -2.40 8.21
N PRO A 434 -12.58 -2.43 9.16
CA PRO A 434 -12.88 -2.51 10.60
C PRO A 434 -13.79 -1.39 11.11
N MET A 435 -13.74 -0.20 10.50
CA MET A 435 -14.60 0.93 10.89
C MET A 435 -16.07 0.74 10.47
N ILE A 436 -16.35 -0.10 9.47
CA ILE A 436 -17.71 -0.42 9.03
C ILE A 436 -18.27 -1.65 9.78
N TYR A 437 -17.42 -2.45 10.44
CA TYR A 437 -17.84 -3.69 11.10
C TYR A 437 -19.03 -3.50 12.06
N PRO A 438 -19.08 -2.48 12.94
CA PRO A 438 -20.22 -2.29 13.83
C PRO A 438 -21.56 -2.09 13.09
N LEU A 439 -21.54 -1.39 11.95
CA LEU A 439 -22.74 -1.18 11.14
C LEU A 439 -23.20 -2.50 10.49
N VAL A 440 -22.27 -3.24 9.90
CA VAL A 440 -22.58 -4.52 9.25
C VAL A 440 -23.02 -5.55 10.28
N LEU A 441 -22.37 -5.64 11.43
CA LEU A 441 -22.78 -6.50 12.53
C LEU A 441 -24.16 -6.13 13.08
N SER A 442 -24.51 -4.83 13.12
CA SER A 442 -25.86 -4.40 13.50
C SER A 442 -26.92 -4.91 12.51
N VAL A 443 -26.63 -4.87 11.21
CA VAL A 443 -27.51 -5.41 10.17
C VAL A 443 -27.61 -6.94 10.26
N LEU A 444 -26.48 -7.63 10.41
CA LEU A 444 -26.45 -9.10 10.54
C LEU A 444 -27.19 -9.58 11.79
N ALA A 445 -27.02 -8.88 12.91
CA ALA A 445 -27.75 -9.17 14.14
C ALA A 445 -29.26 -9.00 13.98
N TRP A 446 -29.71 -8.01 13.20
CA TRP A 446 -31.13 -7.82 12.88
C TRP A 446 -31.73 -8.99 12.10
N PHE A 447 -30.94 -9.62 11.22
CA PHE A 447 -31.32 -10.84 10.51
C PHE A 447 -31.04 -12.15 11.28
N GLY A 448 -30.53 -12.08 12.51
CA GLY A 448 -30.16 -13.26 13.30
C GLY A 448 -28.97 -14.06 12.74
N ILE A 449 -28.11 -13.43 11.92
CA ILE A 449 -26.95 -14.08 11.31
C ILE A 449 -25.79 -14.07 12.31
N SER A 450 -25.32 -15.25 12.73
CA SER A 450 -24.19 -15.40 13.64
C SER A 450 -22.87 -14.98 12.98
N LEU A 451 -21.84 -14.65 13.79
CA LEU A 451 -20.52 -14.29 13.26
C LEU A 451 -19.87 -15.41 12.44
N GLN A 452 -20.27 -16.68 12.66
CA GLN A 452 -19.80 -17.82 11.87
C GLN A 452 -19.98 -17.61 10.37
N PHE A 453 -21.13 -17.06 9.96
CA PHE A 453 -21.40 -16.68 8.57
C PHE A 453 -21.18 -15.17 8.33
N GLY A 454 -21.45 -14.35 9.34
CA GLY A 454 -21.30 -12.89 9.30
C GLY A 454 -19.89 -12.43 8.93
N SER A 455 -18.87 -13.14 9.39
CA SER A 455 -17.46 -12.88 9.07
C SER A 455 -17.15 -12.97 7.57
N ILE A 456 -17.91 -13.73 6.75
CA ILE A 456 -17.80 -13.72 5.28
C ILE A 456 -18.08 -12.31 4.74
N PHE A 457 -19.16 -11.67 5.21
CA PHE A 457 -19.52 -10.31 4.80
C PHE A 457 -18.49 -9.29 5.28
N LEU A 458 -17.93 -9.47 6.48
CA LEU A 458 -16.85 -8.60 6.98
C LEU A 458 -15.58 -8.70 6.13
N LEU A 459 -15.22 -9.89 5.67
CA LEU A 459 -14.10 -10.11 4.75
C LEU A 459 -14.38 -9.52 3.36
N MET A 460 -15.62 -9.64 2.87
CA MET A 460 -16.02 -9.10 1.57
C MET A 460 -15.78 -7.58 1.49
N LEU A 461 -15.98 -6.84 2.59
CA LEU A 461 -15.75 -5.39 2.65
C LEU A 461 -14.36 -4.96 2.16
N GLY A 462 -13.34 -5.80 2.34
CA GLY A 462 -11.99 -5.57 1.82
C GLY A 462 -11.69 -6.30 0.51
N ALA A 463 -12.01 -7.59 0.42
CA ALA A 463 -11.56 -8.46 -0.66
C ALA A 463 -12.17 -8.10 -2.03
N GLN A 464 -13.41 -7.63 -2.06
CA GLN A 464 -14.17 -7.43 -3.29
C GLN A 464 -13.60 -6.37 -4.23
N TRP A 465 -12.93 -5.35 -3.68
CA TRP A 465 -12.41 -4.24 -4.46
C TRP A 465 -11.24 -4.67 -5.35
N TYR A 466 -10.41 -5.60 -4.89
CA TYR A 466 -9.31 -6.15 -5.68
C TYR A 466 -9.83 -6.90 -6.90
N ILE A 467 -10.91 -7.69 -6.74
CA ILE A 467 -11.56 -8.40 -7.84
C ILE A 467 -12.20 -7.39 -8.80
N LEU A 468 -12.92 -6.39 -8.29
CA LEU A 468 -13.58 -5.37 -9.09
C LEU A 468 -12.56 -4.60 -9.95
N PHE A 469 -11.49 -4.07 -9.34
CA PHE A 469 -10.51 -3.27 -10.07
C PHE A 469 -9.76 -4.09 -11.11
N ASN A 470 -9.42 -5.35 -10.83
CA ASN A 470 -8.77 -6.23 -11.80
C ASN A 470 -9.72 -6.66 -12.92
N ALA A 471 -11.01 -6.87 -12.63
CA ALA A 471 -12.02 -7.12 -13.65
C ALA A 471 -12.21 -5.89 -14.55
N THR A 472 -12.24 -4.68 -13.99
CA THR A 472 -12.30 -3.43 -14.75
C THR A 472 -11.06 -3.24 -15.61
N ALA A 473 -9.85 -3.44 -15.07
CA ALA A 473 -8.61 -3.30 -15.81
C ALA A 473 -8.55 -4.27 -17.00
N GLY A 474 -8.94 -5.54 -16.78
CA GLY A 474 -9.05 -6.53 -17.85
C GLY A 474 -10.06 -6.11 -18.91
N ALA A 475 -11.24 -5.66 -18.50
CA ALA A 475 -12.28 -5.25 -19.44
C ALA A 475 -11.87 -4.03 -20.29
N VAL A 476 -11.17 -3.05 -19.71
CA VAL A 476 -10.65 -1.88 -20.46
C VAL A 476 -9.64 -2.28 -21.53
N SER A 477 -8.91 -3.39 -21.33
CA SER A 477 -7.93 -3.88 -22.30
C SER A 477 -8.54 -4.60 -23.51
N ILE A 478 -9.86 -4.87 -23.50
CA ILE A 478 -10.55 -5.52 -24.61
C ILE A 478 -10.71 -4.50 -25.75
N PRO A 479 -10.16 -4.77 -26.96
CA PRO A 479 -10.32 -3.88 -28.11
C PRO A 479 -11.80 -3.64 -28.43
N HIS A 480 -12.15 -2.38 -28.72
CA HIS A 480 -13.55 -1.99 -28.97
C HIS A 480 -14.13 -2.73 -30.18
N GLU A 481 -13.29 -3.01 -31.17
CA GLU A 481 -13.62 -3.70 -32.41
C GLU A 481 -14.20 -5.11 -32.15
N LEU A 482 -13.70 -5.83 -31.14
CA LEU A 482 -14.23 -7.16 -30.79
C LEU A 482 -15.66 -7.08 -30.26
N SER A 483 -15.99 -5.99 -29.56
CA SER A 483 -17.35 -5.76 -29.07
C SER A 483 -18.31 -5.37 -30.20
N GLU A 484 -17.82 -4.61 -31.19
CA GLU A 484 -18.56 -4.26 -32.42
C GLU A 484 -18.84 -5.50 -33.27
N VAL A 485 -17.84 -6.36 -33.47
CA VAL A 485 -18.00 -7.65 -34.18
C VAL A 485 -19.08 -8.49 -33.49
N ALA A 486 -19.04 -8.62 -32.16
CA ALA A 486 -20.06 -9.36 -31.42
C ALA A 486 -21.48 -8.78 -31.64
N SER A 487 -21.60 -7.46 -31.80
CA SER A 487 -22.87 -6.78 -32.09
C SER A 487 -23.36 -7.01 -33.52
N ILE A 488 -22.46 -6.97 -34.52
CA ILE A 488 -22.76 -7.21 -35.94
C ILE A 488 -23.25 -8.64 -36.15
N TYR A 489 -22.56 -9.61 -35.56
CA TYR A 489 -22.95 -11.03 -35.61
C TYR A 489 -24.12 -11.37 -34.67
N ARG A 490 -24.71 -10.38 -33.98
CA ARG A 490 -25.86 -10.51 -33.09
C ARG A 490 -25.72 -11.64 -32.06
N PHE A 491 -24.53 -11.80 -31.48
CA PHE A 491 -24.33 -12.80 -30.44
C PHE A 491 -25.19 -12.51 -29.21
N SER A 492 -25.76 -13.56 -28.62
CA SER A 492 -26.53 -13.44 -27.38
C SER A 492 -25.62 -12.97 -26.24
N ARG A 493 -26.17 -12.24 -25.27
CA ARG A 493 -25.40 -11.70 -24.13
C ARG A 493 -24.60 -12.79 -23.42
N VAL A 494 -25.20 -13.96 -23.20
CA VAL A 494 -24.54 -15.12 -22.56
C VAL A 494 -23.36 -15.63 -23.39
N ARG A 495 -23.49 -15.69 -24.72
CA ARG A 495 -22.41 -16.07 -25.62
C ARG A 495 -21.26 -15.07 -25.58
N VAL A 496 -21.56 -13.77 -25.63
CA VAL A 496 -20.55 -12.71 -25.50
C VAL A 496 -19.79 -12.83 -24.17
N TRP A 497 -20.51 -13.07 -23.07
CA TRP A 497 -19.89 -13.25 -21.76
C TRP A 497 -18.96 -14.46 -21.70
N ARG A 498 -19.39 -15.62 -22.20
CA ARG A 498 -18.62 -16.87 -22.14
C ARG A 498 -17.46 -16.92 -23.13
N THR A 499 -17.59 -16.27 -24.29
CA THR A 499 -16.63 -16.40 -25.39
C THR A 499 -15.68 -15.20 -25.49
N LEU A 500 -16.12 -14.00 -25.11
CA LEU A 500 -15.31 -12.78 -25.22
C LEU A 500 -14.90 -12.26 -23.84
N TYR A 501 -15.86 -11.84 -23.01
CA TYR A 501 -15.52 -11.09 -21.80
C TYR A 501 -14.77 -11.93 -20.76
N LEU A 502 -15.32 -13.08 -20.34
CA LEU A 502 -14.72 -13.89 -19.28
C LEU A 502 -13.34 -14.43 -19.67
N PRO A 503 -13.11 -14.97 -20.88
CA PRO A 503 -11.77 -15.37 -21.33
C PRO A 503 -10.76 -14.22 -21.36
N ALA A 504 -11.16 -13.05 -21.87
CA ALA A 504 -10.25 -11.92 -22.03
C ALA A 504 -9.80 -11.33 -20.68
N ILE A 505 -10.70 -11.28 -19.70
CA ILE A 505 -10.38 -10.76 -18.36
C ILE A 505 -9.77 -11.80 -17.43
N PHE A 506 -9.75 -13.09 -17.81
CA PHE A 506 -9.32 -14.17 -16.93
C PHE A 506 -7.91 -13.98 -16.34
N PRO A 507 -6.88 -13.54 -17.09
CA PRO A 507 -5.56 -13.29 -16.53
C PRO A 507 -5.54 -12.18 -15.46
N SER A 508 -6.31 -11.10 -15.67
CA SER A 508 -6.42 -10.04 -14.66
C SER A 508 -7.24 -10.50 -13.46
N LEU A 509 -8.30 -11.30 -13.65
CA LEU A 509 -9.10 -11.87 -12.56
C LEU A 509 -8.27 -12.74 -11.62
N ILE A 510 -7.36 -13.57 -12.14
CA ILE A 510 -6.46 -14.38 -11.29
C ILE A 510 -5.60 -13.47 -10.42
N THR A 511 -5.05 -12.40 -10.99
CA THR A 511 -4.31 -11.39 -10.22
C THR A 511 -5.21 -10.79 -9.13
N GLY A 512 -6.46 -10.46 -9.46
CA GLY A 512 -7.45 -9.96 -8.50
C GLY A 512 -7.75 -10.95 -7.37
N TRP A 513 -7.91 -12.24 -7.66
CA TRP A 513 -8.18 -13.27 -6.67
C TRP A 513 -6.98 -13.54 -5.76
N ILE A 514 -5.76 -13.56 -6.29
CA ILE A 514 -4.52 -13.71 -5.50
C ILE A 514 -4.41 -12.60 -4.46
N VAL A 515 -4.55 -11.34 -4.91
CA VAL A 515 -4.43 -10.17 -4.03
C VAL A 515 -5.58 -10.13 -3.02
N ALA A 516 -6.82 -10.43 -3.46
CA ALA A 516 -7.97 -10.50 -2.58
C ALA A 516 -7.81 -11.57 -1.49
N ALA A 517 -7.29 -12.75 -1.84
CA ALA A 517 -7.04 -13.83 -0.91
C ALA A 517 -5.96 -13.47 0.12
N GLY A 518 -4.84 -12.89 -0.31
CA GLY A 518 -3.78 -12.43 0.59
C GLY A 518 -4.29 -11.40 1.62
N GLY A 519 -5.12 -10.45 1.17
CA GLY A 519 -5.80 -9.51 2.06
C GLY A 519 -6.80 -10.20 3.00
N ALA A 520 -7.56 -11.18 2.50
CA ALA A 520 -8.57 -11.91 3.27
C ALA A 520 -7.97 -12.75 4.41
N TRP A 521 -6.78 -13.33 4.23
CA TRP A 521 -6.06 -14.02 5.31
C TRP A 521 -5.68 -13.08 6.46
N ASN A 522 -5.22 -11.87 6.17
CA ASN A 522 -4.95 -10.88 7.22
C ASN A 522 -6.26 -10.40 7.88
N ALA A 523 -7.28 -10.15 7.06
CA ALA A 523 -8.56 -9.67 7.54
C ALA A 523 -9.32 -10.71 8.38
N SER A 524 -9.08 -12.01 8.19
CA SER A 524 -9.77 -13.06 8.94
C SER A 524 -9.42 -13.05 10.43
N ILE A 525 -8.21 -12.63 10.81
CA ILE A 525 -7.78 -12.49 12.21
C ILE A 525 -8.70 -11.51 12.96
N VAL A 526 -9.09 -10.42 12.29
CA VAL A 526 -10.00 -9.40 12.87
C VAL A 526 -11.46 -9.77 12.64
N ALA A 527 -11.81 -10.31 11.48
CA ALA A 527 -13.20 -10.60 11.12
C ALA A 527 -13.81 -11.79 11.89
N GLU A 528 -12.97 -12.72 12.37
CA GLU A 528 -13.41 -13.88 13.15
C GLU A 528 -13.49 -13.61 14.65
N HIS A 529 -12.92 -12.50 15.13
CA HIS A 529 -12.95 -12.09 16.53
C HIS A 529 -13.20 -10.58 16.63
N VAL A 530 -14.44 -10.19 16.90
CA VAL A 530 -14.88 -8.79 16.87
C VAL A 530 -15.55 -8.41 18.19
N GLU A 531 -15.09 -7.35 18.82
CA GLU A 531 -15.85 -6.68 19.88
C GLU A 531 -17.06 -5.97 19.26
N PHE A 532 -18.25 -6.09 19.83
CA PHE A 532 -19.47 -5.42 19.36
C PHE A 532 -20.39 -5.12 20.55
N LYS A 533 -20.67 -3.83 20.80
CA LYS A 533 -21.50 -3.37 21.93
C LYS A 533 -21.08 -3.96 23.28
N GLY A 534 -19.78 -3.99 23.53
CA GLY A 534 -19.19 -4.54 24.76
C GLY A 534 -19.20 -6.07 24.87
N GLN A 535 -19.72 -6.79 23.86
CA GLN A 535 -19.67 -8.24 23.78
C GLN A 535 -18.62 -8.69 22.78
N THR A 536 -17.91 -9.79 23.08
CA THR A 536 -16.95 -10.37 22.14
C THR A 536 -17.67 -11.42 21.30
N LEU A 537 -17.79 -11.16 20.00
CA LEU A 537 -18.33 -12.11 19.03
C LEU A 537 -17.17 -12.90 18.44
N VAL A 538 -17.27 -14.24 18.49
CA VAL A 538 -16.22 -15.15 18.01
C VAL A 538 -16.81 -16.13 17.00
N ALA A 539 -16.15 -16.27 15.85
CA ALA A 539 -16.40 -17.31 14.86
C ALA A 539 -15.33 -18.39 14.99
N SER A 540 -15.70 -19.66 14.78
CA SER A 540 -14.73 -20.75 14.74
C SER A 540 -13.82 -20.59 13.52
N GLY A 541 -12.51 -20.50 13.76
CA GLY A 541 -11.50 -20.29 12.74
C GLY A 541 -10.10 -20.08 13.32
N LEU A 542 -9.10 -20.07 12.45
CA LEU A 542 -7.70 -19.84 12.80
C LEU A 542 -7.47 -18.38 13.22
N GLY A 543 -8.19 -17.44 12.63
CA GLY A 543 -8.08 -16.02 12.95
C GLY A 543 -8.52 -15.74 14.38
N SER A 544 -9.67 -16.29 14.79
CA SER A 544 -10.12 -16.18 16.18
C SER A 544 -9.20 -16.89 17.16
N MET A 545 -8.66 -18.06 16.80
CA MET A 545 -7.69 -18.78 17.61
C MET A 545 -6.41 -17.96 17.84
N ILE A 546 -5.87 -17.32 16.80
CA ILE A 546 -4.70 -16.42 16.89
C ILE A 546 -5.01 -15.25 17.83
N THR A 547 -6.18 -14.63 17.70
CA THR A 547 -6.59 -13.50 18.54
C THR A 547 -6.80 -13.91 19.99
N THR A 548 -7.48 -15.03 20.26
CA THR A 548 -7.68 -15.53 21.62
C THR A 548 -6.36 -15.94 22.27
N ALA A 549 -5.50 -16.67 21.56
CA ALA A 549 -4.17 -17.06 22.06
C ALA A 549 -3.29 -15.83 22.38
N THR A 550 -3.43 -14.76 21.58
CA THR A 550 -2.80 -13.46 21.86
C THR A 550 -3.29 -12.87 23.18
N MET A 551 -4.61 -12.77 23.36
CA MET A 551 -5.21 -12.14 24.55
C MET A 551 -4.93 -12.93 25.83
N GLU A 552 -4.92 -14.25 25.74
CA GLU A 552 -4.66 -15.18 26.86
C GLU A 552 -3.16 -15.43 27.11
N LYS A 553 -2.27 -14.89 26.27
CA LYS A 553 -0.81 -15.09 26.33
C LYS A 553 -0.36 -16.54 26.13
N HIS A 554 -1.14 -17.34 25.42
CA HIS A 554 -0.79 -18.68 24.96
C HIS A 554 0.11 -18.61 23.72
N PHE A 555 1.37 -18.18 23.91
CA PHE A 555 2.29 -17.86 22.82
C PHE A 555 2.67 -19.10 21.97
N GLU A 556 2.59 -20.30 22.53
CA GLU A 556 2.75 -21.57 21.83
C GLU A 556 1.67 -21.81 20.77
N ILE A 557 0.39 -21.58 21.10
CA ILE A 557 -0.73 -21.69 20.16
C ILE A 557 -0.66 -20.55 19.14
N LEU A 558 -0.31 -19.33 19.58
CA LEU A 558 -0.10 -18.19 18.69
C LEU A 558 0.95 -18.50 17.62
N ALA A 559 2.13 -18.97 18.04
CA ALA A 559 3.24 -19.30 17.14
C ALA A 559 2.86 -20.41 16.16
N ALA A 560 2.23 -21.48 16.64
CA ALA A 560 1.77 -22.57 15.78
C ALA A 560 0.68 -22.12 14.81
N GLY A 561 -0.28 -21.31 15.26
CA GLY A 561 -1.36 -20.79 14.42
C GLY A 561 -0.84 -19.89 13.31
N VAL A 562 0.08 -18.96 13.62
CA VAL A 562 0.74 -18.10 12.62
C VAL A 562 1.57 -18.93 11.64
N LEU A 563 2.30 -19.93 12.13
CA LEU A 563 3.08 -20.83 11.27
C LEU A 563 2.19 -21.59 10.29
N VAL A 564 1.10 -22.20 10.78
CA VAL A 564 0.14 -22.92 9.94
C VAL A 564 -0.51 -21.98 8.92
N MET A 565 -0.83 -20.75 9.31
CA MET A 565 -1.36 -19.73 8.39
C MET A 565 -0.37 -19.46 7.24
N VAL A 566 0.91 -19.21 7.55
CA VAL A 566 1.95 -18.97 6.54
C VAL A 566 2.11 -20.18 5.62
N VAL A 567 2.17 -21.39 6.18
CA VAL A 567 2.28 -22.63 5.40
C VAL A 567 1.08 -22.78 4.46
N LEU A 568 -0.14 -22.55 4.94
CA LEU A 568 -1.34 -22.64 4.12
C LEU A 568 -1.37 -21.60 3.00
N VAL A 569 -1.00 -20.35 3.28
CA VAL A 569 -0.91 -19.30 2.25
C VAL A 569 0.09 -19.71 1.16
N VAL A 570 1.28 -20.18 1.55
CA VAL A 570 2.31 -20.62 0.61
C VAL A 570 1.86 -21.84 -0.19
N LEU A 571 1.27 -22.85 0.46
CA LEU A 571 0.75 -24.04 -0.20
C LEU A 571 -0.38 -23.68 -1.17
N PHE A 572 -1.32 -22.83 -0.76
CA PHE A 572 -2.42 -22.39 -1.62
C PHE A 572 -1.88 -21.61 -2.84
N ASN A 573 -0.87 -20.75 -2.63
CA ASN A 573 -0.23 -20.03 -3.73
C ASN A 573 0.42 -20.98 -4.73
N ARG A 574 1.15 -21.98 -4.25
CA ARG A 574 1.87 -22.93 -5.10
C ARG A 574 0.95 -23.96 -5.77
N LEU A 575 -0.07 -24.44 -5.07
CA LEU A 575 -0.94 -25.53 -5.54
C LEU A 575 -2.14 -25.03 -6.35
N ILE A 576 -2.60 -23.80 -6.11
CA ILE A 576 -3.80 -23.26 -6.75
C ILE A 576 -3.44 -22.06 -7.65
N TRP A 577 -2.81 -21.03 -7.09
CA TRP A 577 -2.60 -19.78 -7.82
C TRP A 577 -1.59 -19.89 -8.96
N GLU A 578 -0.44 -20.51 -8.73
CA GLU A 578 0.61 -20.67 -9.75
C GLU A 578 0.13 -21.52 -10.96
N PRO A 579 -0.57 -22.66 -10.79
CA PRO A 579 -1.18 -23.37 -11.89
C PRO A 579 -2.24 -22.56 -12.64
N MET A 580 -3.12 -21.84 -11.93
CA MET A 580 -4.14 -20.99 -12.58
C MET A 580 -3.50 -19.88 -13.40
N TYR A 581 -2.44 -19.26 -12.90
CA TYR A 581 -1.70 -18.22 -13.59
C TYR A 581 -0.99 -18.75 -14.85
N THR A 582 -0.42 -19.95 -14.77
CA THR A 582 0.18 -20.65 -15.91
C THR A 582 -0.86 -20.95 -16.99
N LEU A 583 -2.02 -21.49 -16.60
CA LEU A 583 -3.15 -21.73 -17.50
C LEU A 583 -3.60 -20.45 -18.20
N ALA A 584 -3.66 -19.33 -17.47
CA ALA A 584 -4.04 -18.04 -18.04
C ALA A 584 -3.06 -17.54 -19.10
N ARG A 585 -1.75 -17.72 -18.85
CA ARG A 585 -0.71 -17.38 -19.82
C ARG A 585 -0.74 -18.27 -21.05
N GLU A 586 -0.95 -19.58 -20.89
CA GLU A 586 -0.91 -20.52 -22.01
C GLU A 586 -2.16 -20.45 -22.89
N ARG A 587 -3.34 -20.31 -22.28
CA ARG A 587 -4.63 -20.42 -22.99
C ARG A 587 -5.23 -19.08 -23.42
N PHE A 588 -4.99 -18.01 -22.66
CA PHE A 588 -5.67 -16.74 -22.83
C PHE A 588 -4.74 -15.54 -23.07
N SER A 589 -3.41 -15.72 -22.97
CA SER A 589 -2.49 -14.75 -23.57
C SER A 589 -2.65 -14.86 -25.08
N ALA A 590 -3.21 -13.82 -25.70
CA ALA A 590 -3.10 -13.67 -27.15
C ALA A 590 -1.61 -13.81 -27.50
N ARG A 591 -1.24 -14.89 -28.19
CA ARG A 591 0.01 -14.90 -28.94
C ARG A 591 -0.10 -13.71 -29.89
N LYS A 592 0.72 -12.69 -29.62
CA LYS A 592 0.94 -11.57 -30.53
C LYS A 592 1.35 -12.07 -31.90
#